data_AF-A0A4S3J1L7-F1
#
_entry.id   AF-A0A4S3J1L7-F1
#
_cell.length_a   1.000
_cell.length_b   1.000
_cell.length_c   1.000
_cell.angle_alpha   90.00
_cell.angle_beta   90.00
_cell.angle_gamma   90.00
#
_symmetry.space_group_name_H-M   'P 1'
#
loop_
_entity.id
_entity.type
_entity.pdbx_description
1 polymer ?
#
loop_
_entity_poly.entity_id
_entity_poly.type
_entity_poly.pdbx_seq_one_letter_code
_entity_poly.pdbx_strand_id
1 'polypeptide(L)'
;MQLKATTKGNGRGATELLLAAIKGYLPIAKQLLELGAEIDAPRADTPGRTALEGAAEHGGLGMVQFLLENGAQTFGDGVWQYY
;
A
#
# COMPACT_ATOMS: atom_id res chain seq x y z
N MET A 1 0.37 8.43 -27.25
CA MET A 1 -0.36 8.97 -26.08
C MET A 1 -0.96 7.78 -25.35
N GLN A 2 -0.21 7.16 -24.44
CA GLN A 2 -0.71 6.00 -23.71
C GLN A 2 -1.67 6.51 -22.63
N LEU A 3 -2.94 6.16 -22.79
CA LEU A 3 -3.99 6.40 -21.83
C LEU A 3 -3.59 5.72 -20.52
N LYS A 4 -3.18 6.49 -19.51
CA LYS A 4 -3.22 6.05 -18.12
C LYS A 4 -4.67 5.71 -17.86
N ALA A 5 -4.99 4.42 -17.91
CA ALA A 5 -6.27 3.92 -17.46
C ALA A 5 -6.38 4.32 -15.99
N THR A 6 -7.09 5.41 -15.72
CA THR A 6 -7.60 5.76 -14.41
C THR A 6 -8.72 4.78 -14.10
N THR A 7 -8.38 3.51 -13.96
CA THR A 7 -9.18 2.60 -13.17
C THR A 7 -9.07 3.16 -11.76
N LYS A 8 -10.05 3.99 -11.39
CA LYS A 8 -10.43 4.25 -10.01
C LYS A 8 -10.74 2.87 -9.43
N GLY A 9 -9.70 2.15 -9.03
CA GLY A 9 -9.81 0.79 -8.53
C GLY A 9 -10.70 0.89 -7.33
N ASN A 10 -11.87 0.27 -7.41
CA ASN A 10 -12.77 0.05 -6.29
C ASN A 10 -11.89 -0.24 -5.07
N GLY A 11 -11.98 0.55 -3.98
CA GLY A 11 -10.98 0.63 -2.89
C GLY A 11 -10.53 -0.68 -2.21
N ARG A 12 -11.00 -1.83 -2.68
CA ARG A 12 -10.56 -3.19 -2.38
C ARG A 12 -9.08 -3.43 -2.69
N GLY A 13 -8.56 -3.00 -3.85
CA GLY A 13 -7.14 -3.21 -4.20
C GLY A 13 -6.17 -2.51 -3.24
N ALA A 14 -6.51 -1.29 -2.81
CA ALA A 14 -5.79 -0.56 -1.77
C ALA A 14 -5.86 -1.28 -0.40
N THR A 15 -7.02 -1.88 -0.13
CA THR A 15 -7.27 -2.62 1.11
C THR A 15 -6.44 -3.90 1.19
N GLU A 16 -6.27 -4.62 0.09
CA GLU A 16 -5.60 -5.93 0.07
C GLU A 16 -4.09 -5.83 0.36
N LEU A 17 -3.37 -4.91 -0.31
CA LEU A 17 -1.94 -4.71 -0.07
C LEU A 17 -1.68 -4.13 1.33
N LEU A 18 -2.54 -3.22 1.80
CA LEU A 18 -2.48 -2.69 3.17
C LEU A 18 -2.63 -3.81 4.21
N LEU A 19 -3.61 -4.70 4.04
CA LEU A 19 -3.82 -5.82 4.96
C LEU A 19 -2.63 -6.79 4.95
N ALA A 20 -2.09 -7.11 3.77
CA ALA A 20 -0.89 -7.93 3.67
C ALA A 20 0.30 -7.26 4.39
N ALA A 21 0.45 -5.94 4.25
CA ALA A 21 1.50 -5.17 4.90
C ALA A 21 1.38 -5.16 6.43
N ILE A 22 0.18 -4.86 6.96
CA ILE A 22 -0.13 -4.88 8.40
C ILE A 22 0.13 -6.26 9.01
N LYS A 23 -0.20 -7.34 8.29
CA LYS A 23 -0.02 -8.72 8.75
C LYS A 23 1.39 -9.27 8.50
N GLY A 24 2.25 -8.55 7.78
CA GLY A 24 3.58 -9.02 7.40
C GLY A 24 3.59 -10.15 6.36
N TYR A 25 2.53 -10.30 5.59
CA TYR A 25 2.39 -11.36 4.57
C TYR A 25 3.15 -11.04 3.30
N LEU A 26 4.48 -11.07 3.37
CA LEU A 26 5.39 -10.74 2.27
C LEU A 26 5.09 -11.51 0.95
N PRO A 27 4.86 -12.84 0.96
CA PRO A 27 4.57 -13.57 -0.28
C PRO A 27 3.27 -13.11 -0.95
N ILE A 28 2.27 -12.72 -0.15
CA ILE A 28 0.99 -12.21 -0.65
C ILE A 28 1.18 -10.81 -1.23
N ALA A 29 1.90 -9.93 -0.52
CA ALA A 29 2.21 -8.59 -1.03
C ALA A 29 2.96 -8.64 -2.38
N LYS A 30 3.91 -9.57 -2.54
CA LYS A 30 4.58 -9.81 -3.81
C LYS A 30 3.60 -10.22 -4.92
N GLN A 31 2.75 -11.21 -4.65
CA GLN A 31 1.76 -11.66 -5.63
C GLN A 31 0.78 -10.55 -6.03
N LEU A 32 0.38 -9.71 -5.08
CA LEU A 32 -0.51 -8.57 -5.34
C LEU A 32 0.15 -7.55 -6.28
N LEU A 33 1.41 -7.18 -6.06
CA LEU A 33 2.13 -6.28 -6.95
C LEU A 33 2.32 -6.89 -8.35
N GLU A 34 2.60 -8.20 -8.45
CA GLU A 34 2.69 -8.91 -9.74
C GLU A 34 1.35 -8.93 -10.51
N LEU A 35 0.23 -8.93 -9.79
CA LEU A 35 -1.12 -8.84 -10.36
C LEU A 35 -1.56 -7.39 -10.67
N GLY A 36 -0.67 -6.42 -10.47
CA GLY A 36 -0.92 -5.01 -10.79
C GLY A 36 -1.59 -4.21 -9.67
N ALA A 37 -1.50 -4.65 -8.41
CA ALA A 37 -1.91 -3.82 -7.28
C ALA A 37 -1.09 -2.51 -7.25
N GLU A 38 -1.77 -1.39 -7.02
CA GLU A 38 -1.12 -0.09 -6.91
C GLU A 38 -0.35 0.00 -5.58
N ILE A 39 0.96 0.25 -5.65
CA ILE A 39 1.81 0.29 -4.45
C ILE A 39 1.46 1.43 -3.51
N ASP A 40 1.15 2.59 -4.09
CA ASP A 40 0.69 3.80 -3.41
C ASP A 40 -0.82 3.96 -3.59
N ALA A 41 -1.57 2.85 -3.56
CA ALA A 41 -3.01 2.89 -3.68
C ALA A 41 -3.61 3.89 -2.67
N PRO A 42 -4.72 4.58 -3.01
CA PRO A 42 -5.34 5.55 -2.13
C PRO A 42 -5.58 4.98 -0.72
N ARG A 43 -5.35 5.81 0.29
CA ARG A 43 -5.58 5.48 1.70
C ARG A 43 -6.94 4.81 1.86
N ALA A 44 -6.97 3.65 2.52
CA ALA A 44 -8.24 2.97 2.83
C ALA A 44 -9.09 3.88 3.74
N ASP A 45 -10.40 3.94 3.53
CA ASP A 45 -11.30 4.90 4.21
C ASP A 45 -11.15 4.90 5.75
N THR A 46 -10.82 3.76 6.34
CA THR A 46 -10.47 3.60 7.76
C THR A 46 -9.51 2.41 7.88
N PRO A 47 -8.32 2.55 8.49
CA PRO A 47 -7.76 3.67 9.26
C PRO A 47 -6.99 4.74 8.45
N GLY A 48 -7.18 4.87 7.12
CA GLY A 48 -6.52 5.95 6.36
C GLY A 48 -5.06 5.69 5.97
N ARG A 49 -4.60 4.43 5.97
CA ARG A 49 -3.18 4.06 5.78
C ARG A 49 -2.82 3.75 4.33
N THR A 50 -1.57 4.02 3.97
CA THR A 50 -0.88 3.34 2.86
C THR A 50 -0.29 2.01 3.34
N ALA A 51 0.06 1.11 2.41
CA ALA A 51 0.72 -0.15 2.75
C ALA A 51 2.03 0.07 3.53
N LEU A 52 2.81 1.10 3.16
CA LEU A 52 4.07 1.43 3.84
C LEU A 52 3.85 1.86 5.29
N GLU A 53 2.84 2.70 5.55
CA GLU A 53 2.49 3.12 6.91
C GLU A 53 2.03 1.94 7.77
N GLY A 54 1.19 1.05 7.21
CA GLY A 54 0.78 -0.18 7.89
C GLY A 54 1.96 -1.10 8.22
N ALA A 55 2.90 -1.28 7.29
CA ALA A 55 4.11 -2.06 7.55
C ALA A 55 4.97 -1.45 8.68
N ALA A 56 5.14 -0.12 8.67
CA ALA A 56 5.94 0.60 9.65
C ALA A 56 5.31 0.60 11.05
N GLU A 57 4.01 0.85 11.16
CA GLU A 57 3.26 0.83 12.44
C GLU A 57 3.37 -0.53 13.15
N HIS A 58 3.40 -1.61 12.38
CA HIS A 58 3.46 -2.98 12.89
C HIS A 58 4.89 -3.56 12.97
N GLY A 59 5.93 -2.76 12.72
CA GLY A 59 7.33 -3.17 12.86
C GLY A 59 7.81 -4.18 11.80
N GLY A 60 7.11 -4.30 10.67
CA GLY A 60 7.42 -5.24 9.60
C GLY A 60 8.61 -4.80 8.74
N LEU A 61 9.84 -4.82 9.27
CA LEU A 61 11.02 -4.32 8.56
C LEU A 61 11.20 -4.91 7.15
N GLY A 62 11.02 -6.23 6.99
CA GLY A 62 11.12 -6.88 5.68
C GLY A 62 10.04 -6.41 4.70
N MET A 63 8.84 -6.11 5.19
CA MET A 63 7.77 -5.53 4.38
C MET A 63 8.07 -4.08 4.01
N VAL A 64 8.61 -3.28 4.94
CA VAL A 64 9.03 -1.90 4.68
C VAL A 64 10.10 -1.87 3.59
N GLN A 65 11.15 -2.69 3.70
CA GLN A 65 12.19 -2.78 2.68
C GLN A 65 11.60 -3.18 1.33
N PHE A 66 10.78 -4.22 1.30
CA PHE A 66 10.13 -4.68 0.07
C PHE A 66 9.29 -3.59 -0.61
N LEU A 67 8.47 -2.85 0.15
CA LEU A 67 7.65 -1.77 -0.41
C LEU A 67 8.52 -0.61 -0.94
N LEU A 68 9.58 -0.23 -0.23
CA LEU A 68 10.50 0.82 -0.67
C LEU A 68 11.28 0.43 -1.93
N GLU A 69 11.74 -0.81 -2.03
CA GLU A 69 12.43 -1.34 -3.21
C GLU A 69 11.51 -1.38 -4.46
N ASN A 70 10.20 -1.50 -4.24
CA ASN A 70 9.20 -1.45 -5.32
C ASN A 70 8.64 -0.04 -5.57
N GLY A 71 9.22 0.99 -4.92
CA GLY A 71 8.94 2.39 -5.23
C GLY A 71 7.83 3.04 -4.41
N ALA A 72 7.46 2.47 -3.25
CA ALA A 72 6.49 3.10 -2.36
C ALA A 72 6.95 4.49 -1.91
N GLN A 73 6.05 5.46 -1.90
CA GLN A 73 6.34 6.82 -1.47
C GLN A 73 6.47 6.92 0.04
N THR A 74 7.50 7.62 0.50
CA THR A 74 7.79 7.87 1.93
C THR A 74 7.11 9.12 2.47
N PHE A 75 6.54 9.93 1.58
CA PHE A 75 5.77 11.12 1.90
C PHE A 75 4.40 10.98 1.23
N GLY A 76 3.34 11.35 1.95
CA GLY A 76 2.00 11.48 1.39
C GLY A 76 1.44 12.86 1.73
N ASP A 77 0.24 13.16 1.22
CA ASP A 77 -0.41 14.49 1.26
C ASP A 77 -0.81 15.00 2.66
N GLY A 78 -0.19 14.49 3.73
CA GLY A 78 -0.23 15.10 5.07
C GLY A 78 -1.51 14.88 5.88
N VAL A 79 -2.34 13.88 5.53
CA VAL A 79 -3.54 13.58 6.31
C VAL A 79 -3.16 12.75 7.55
N TRP A 80 -3.21 13.39 8.72
CA TRP A 80 -2.99 12.74 10.01
C TRP A 80 -4.12 11.75 10.31
N GLN A 81 -3.77 10.52 10.69
CA GLN A 81 -4.73 9.44 10.96
C GLN A 81 -5.02 9.23 12.46
N TYR A 82 -4.28 9.91 13.35
CA TYR A 82 -4.28 9.63 14.79
C TYR A 82 -5.09 10.66 15.61
N TYR A 83 -6.30 11.00 15.17
CA TYR A 83 -7.22 11.86 15.92
C TYR A 83 -8.57 11.19 16.14
#